data_AF-A0A973F3N0-F1
#
_entry.id   AF-A0A973F3N0-F1
#
_cell.length_a   1.000
_cell.length_b   1.000
_cell.length_c   1.000
_cell.angle_alpha   90.00
_cell.angle_beta   90.00
_cell.angle_gamma   90.00
#
_symmetry.space_group_name_H-M   'P 1'
#
loop_
_entity.id
_entity.type
_entity.pdbx_description
1 polymer ?
#
loop_
_entity_poly.entity_id
_entity_poly.type
_entity_poly.pdbx_seq_one_letter_code
_entity_poly.pdbx_strand_id
1 'polypeptide(L)' 'RFIGIPVVWPQISNAKVIVETSLDGFPLDASSGSHFFHNVTSMNVGYFTIPHNSHDASINMDFLMNIE' A
#
# COMPACT_ATOMS: atom_id res chain seq x y z
N ARG A 1 2.41 21.04 1.97
CA ARG A 1 3.36 20.04 1.43
C ARG A 1 2.52 18.85 0.98
N PHE A 2 2.59 18.43 -0.28
CA PHE A 2 1.86 17.24 -0.73
C PHE A 2 2.50 16.02 -0.06
N ILE A 3 1.69 15.30 0.71
CA ILE A 3 2.06 14.07 1.41
C ILE A 3 1.40 12.92 0.65
N GLY A 4 2.05 12.48 -0.42
CA GLY A 4 1.52 11.44 -1.29
C GLY A 4 2.60 10.84 -2.16
N ILE A 5 2.42 9.58 -2.53
CA ILE A 5 3.27 8.91 -3.51
C ILE A 5 2.95 9.54 -4.88
N PRO A 6 3.95 10.07 -5.62
CA PRO A 6 3.71 10.79 -6.88
C PRO A 6 3.44 9.80 -8.03
N VAL A 7 2.36 9.04 -7.91
CA VAL A 7 1.91 8.03 -8.86
C VAL A 7 0.44 8.28 -9.14
N VAL A 8 0.07 8.30 -10.42
CA VAL A 8 -1.33 8.32 -10.86
C VAL A 8 -1.80 6.92 -11.18
N TRP A 9 -3.09 6.64 -11.01
CA TRP A 9 -3.64 5.29 -11.11
C TRP A 9 -3.26 4.52 -12.40
N PRO A 10 -3.29 5.13 -13.61
CA PRO A 10 -2.92 4.43 -14.84
C PRO A 10 -1.46 3.94 -14.90
N GLN A 11 -0.59 4.43 -14.00
CA GLN A 11 0.79 3.96 -13.89
C GLN A 11 0.91 2.66 -13.07
N ILE A 12 -0.12 2.31 -12.29
CA ILE A 12 -0.19 1.05 -11.56
C ILE A 12 -0.82 0.01 -12.51
N SER A 13 -0.02 -0.95 -12.95
CA SER A 13 -0.46 -2.02 -13.86
C SER A 13 0.03 -3.39 -13.38
N ASN A 14 -0.75 -4.43 -13.64
CA ASN A 14 -0.48 -5.82 -13.24
C ASN A 14 -0.20 -6.02 -11.73
N ALA A 15 -0.66 -5.12 -10.87
CA ALA A 15 -0.51 -5.25 -9.43
C ALA A 15 -1.57 -6.21 -8.87
N LYS A 16 -1.13 -7.24 -8.14
CA LYS A 16 -2.03 -8.11 -7.36
C LYS A 16 -2.24 -7.60 -5.94
N VAL A 17 -1.21 -6.97 -5.35
CA VAL A 17 -1.20 -6.48 -3.97
C VAL A 17 -0.46 -5.15 -3.90
N ILE A 18 -0.98 -4.23 -3.09
CA ILE A 18 -0.35 -2.97 -2.67
C ILE A 18 -0.19 -3.01 -1.16
N VAL A 19 1.02 -2.74 -0.68
CA VAL A 19 1.33 -2.63 0.75
C VAL A 19 1.81 -1.21 1.01
N GLU A 20 1.14 -0.49 1.90
CA GLU A 20 1.51 0.85 2.33
C GLU A 20 2.11 0.80 3.73
N THR A 21 3.26 1.45 3.91
CA THR A 21 3.96 1.52 5.19
C THR A 21 4.52 2.92 5.43
N SER A 22 4.58 3.31 6.70
CA SER A 22 5.24 4.55 7.11
C SER A 22 6.76 4.40 7.13
N LEU A 23 7.47 5.52 7.22
CA LEU A 23 8.93 5.54 7.36
C LEU A 23 9.30 5.96 8.79
N ASP A 24 10.49 5.58 9.23
CA ASP A 24 11.01 6.05 10.53
C ASP A 24 11.08 7.58 10.57
N GLY A 25 10.59 8.18 11.65
CA GLY A 25 10.44 9.63 11.80
C GLY A 25 9.42 10.28 10.86
N PHE A 26 8.69 9.52 10.05
CA PHE A 26 7.63 10.01 9.16
C PHE A 26 6.37 9.11 9.25
N PRO A 27 5.66 9.16 10.38
CA PRO A 27 4.41 8.42 10.57
C PRO A 27 3.32 9.08 9.72
N LEU A 28 3.10 8.52 8.53
CA LEU A 28 2.01 8.93 7.65
C LEU A 28 0.81 8.01 7.87
N ASP A 29 -0.39 8.61 7.92
CA ASP A 29 -1.63 7.85 7.85
C ASP A 29 -1.79 7.22 6.47
N ALA A 30 -2.33 6.01 6.43
CA ALA A 30 -2.53 5.32 5.17
C ALA A 30 -3.56 6.03 4.28
N SER A 31 -3.44 5.81 2.96
CA SER A 31 -4.36 6.35 1.96
C SER A 31 -5.84 6.03 2.28
N SER A 32 -6.63 7.08 2.57
CA SER A 32 -8.03 6.95 3.01
C SER A 32 -9.09 7.42 1.98
N GLY A 33 -8.72 7.58 0.71
CA GLY A 33 -9.58 8.18 -0.32
C GLY A 33 -10.61 7.21 -0.93
N SER A 34 -11.88 7.61 -1.02
CA SER A 34 -12.96 6.79 -1.62
C SER A 34 -12.68 6.40 -3.07
N HIS A 35 -12.13 7.31 -3.88
CA HIS A 35 -11.75 7.04 -5.26
C HIS A 35 -10.60 6.02 -5.36
N PHE A 36 -9.64 6.07 -4.43
CA PHE A 36 -8.55 5.09 -4.35
C PHE A 36 -9.11 3.70 -4.03
N PHE A 37 -9.93 3.58 -2.97
CA PHE A 37 -10.54 2.31 -2.59
C PHE A 37 -11.46 1.75 -3.67
N HIS A 38 -12.19 2.60 -4.41
CA HIS A 38 -13.00 2.14 -5.53
C HIS A 38 -12.15 1.44 -6.59
N ASN A 39 -10.97 1.97 -6.91
CA ASN A 39 -10.11 1.34 -7.91
C ASN A 39 -9.46 0.05 -7.39
N VAL A 40 -9.00 0.05 -6.13
CA VAL A 40 -8.46 -1.13 -5.46
C VAL A 40 -9.46 -2.29 -5.49
N THR A 41 -10.72 -2.04 -5.10
CA THR A 41 -11.76 -3.06 -5.08
C THR A 41 -12.21 -3.48 -6.48
N SER A 42 -12.38 -2.52 -7.40
CA SER A 42 -12.82 -2.81 -8.78
C SER A 42 -11.80 -3.60 -9.59
N MET A 43 -10.52 -3.44 -9.30
CA MET A 43 -9.43 -4.16 -9.98
C MET A 43 -8.95 -5.41 -9.23
N ASN A 44 -9.64 -5.79 -8.15
CA ASN A 44 -9.30 -6.93 -7.31
C ASN A 44 -7.85 -6.90 -6.81
N VAL A 45 -7.40 -5.72 -6.39
CA VAL A 45 -6.07 -5.50 -5.81
C VAL A 45 -6.17 -5.62 -4.30
N GLY A 46 -5.35 -6.47 -3.68
CA GLY A 46 -5.24 -6.50 -2.22
C GLY A 46 -4.57 -5.23 -1.70
N TYR A 47 -5.13 -4.58 -0.69
CA TYR A 47 -4.52 -3.39 -0.06
C TYR A 47 -4.31 -3.61 1.43
N PHE A 48 -3.08 -3.44 1.88
CA PHE A 48 -2.67 -3.63 3.27
C PHE A 48 -1.91 -2.41 3.79
N THR A 49 -2.13 -2.08 5.05
CA THR A 49 -1.48 -0.96 5.73
C THR A 49 -0.70 -1.49 6.92
N ILE A 50 0.60 -1.21 6.96
CA ILE A 50 1.50 -1.72 8.00
C ILE A 50 2.21 -0.55 8.66
N PRO A 51 1.92 -0.27 9.94
CA PRO A 51 2.61 0.79 10.68
C PRO A 51 4.08 0.42 10.89
N HIS A 52 4.99 1.36 10.61
CA HIS A 52 6.44 1.15 10.70
C HIS A 52 6.93 0.72 12.09
N ASN A 53 6.28 1.21 13.15
CA ASN A 53 6.72 1.04 14.54
C ASN A 53 5.89 0.01 15.32
N SER A 54 5.23 -0.93 14.64
CA SER A 54 4.49 -2.00 15.32
C SER A 54 5.36 -3.23 15.49
N HIS A 55 5.46 -3.73 16.72
CA HIS A 55 6.08 -5.04 17.00
C HIS A 55 5.20 -6.21 16.54
N ASP A 56 3.91 -5.97 16.32
CA ASP A 56 2.92 -6.98 15.95
C ASP A 56 2.64 -7.02 14.44
N ALA A 57 3.26 -6.14 13.64
CA ALA A 57 3.05 -6.07 12.20
C ALA A 57 4.37 -6.21 11.44
N SER A 58 4.43 -7.16 10.52
CA SER A 58 5.61 -7.42 9.68
C SER A 58 5.20 -7.79 8.26
N ILE A 59 6.04 -7.44 7.29
CA ILE A 59 5.84 -7.84 5.89
C ILE A 59 6.65 -9.11 5.63
N ASN A 60 5.99 -10.20 5.25
CA ASN A 60 6.68 -11.39 4.74
C ASN A 60 7.06 -11.16 3.27
N MET A 61 8.24 -10.58 3.05
CA MET A 61 8.76 -10.27 1.71
C MET A 61 9.01 -11.54 0.89
N ASP A 62 9.47 -12.63 1.53
CA ASP A 62 9.72 -13.90 0.84
C ASP A 62 8.44 -14.46 0.24
N PHE A 63 7.33 -14.45 0.99
CA PHE A 63 6.03 -14.86 0.46
C PHE A 63 5.59 -13.97 -0.71
N LEU A 64 5.70 -12.64 -0.57
CA LEU A 64 5.30 -11.70 -1.62
C LEU A 64 6.11 -11.84 -2.90
N MET A 65 7.41 -12.18 -2.81
CA MET A 65 8.28 -12.38 -3.96
C MET A 65 8.04 -13.72 -4.67
N ASN A 66 7.42 -14.69 -4.00
CA ASN A 66 7.16 -16.04 -4.52
C ASN A 66 5.67 -16.29 -4.81
N ILE A 67 4.82 -15.26 -4.79
CA ILE A 67 3.40 -15.39 -5.10
C ILE A 67 3.22 -15.59 -6.62
N GLU A 68 2.66 -16.72 -7.02
CA GLU A 68 2.38 -17.05 -8.43
C GLU A 68 1.21 -16.24 -9.02
#